data_AF-A0A8T0FI98-F1
#
_entry.id   AF-A0A8T0FI98-F1
#
_cell.length_a   1.000
_cell.length_b   1.000
_cell.length_c   1.000
_cell.angle_alpha   90.00
_cell.angle_beta   90.00
_cell.angle_gamma   90.00
#
_symmetry.space_group_name_H-M   'P 1'
#
loop_
_entity.id
_entity.type
_entity.pdbx_description
1 polymer ?
#
loop_
_entity_poly.entity_id
_entity_poly.type
_entity_poly.pdbx_seq_one_letter_code
_entity_poly.pdbx_strand_id
1 'polypeptide(L)'
;MNLLLLCTMLVLGTTRGNDYNFDNSKICKTVTDLNTDEPFLECMCEDRENFIVDYIFDFSITRIVIKGCGDVRIPFASLTNLQLTEIEFADLNKLTIFPFALSSVQGVSILKISDVADLNIIQHAFVGLYNIDQFIIRNVTANIIKSDAFSAISAVNQFLIEDSTFHEVEQFAFAIQNITTFNIINTEFHIMANYSLLLHNVKDVLFDKCVFHETENGSFVFSFVDSVCYKNCQFSEIETTAFHSNPLNVFSITDSYIENLKPEAFGGLDIQQSFIFTDNTVDITYDNSFSIFATTFNEINMSYCCNTFTCDCNIFWMWGLKYLDKNNTMLENSYCSDKKIPITSYKPVMDSNSNCMTLELKYQPKKQSLEADKITADCKGDECLSSAISSAGWQIKLAFRTVLCSLFIIKLLQSYNINS
;
A
#
# COMPACT_ATOMS: atom_id res chain seq x y z
N MET A 1 -16.80 3.18 19.57
CA MET A 1 -17.63 4.14 18.80
C MET A 1 -18.84 4.50 19.63
N ASN A 2 -18.94 5.75 20.09
CA ASN A 2 -19.95 6.20 21.07
C ASN A 2 -21.36 6.16 20.47
N LEU A 3 -22.31 5.53 21.16
CA LEU A 3 -23.75 5.53 20.83
C LEU A 3 -24.29 6.97 20.65
N LEU A 4 -23.69 7.93 21.37
CA LEU A 4 -23.99 9.34 21.28
C LEU A 4 -23.70 9.92 19.88
N LEU A 5 -22.61 9.48 19.22
CA LEU A 5 -22.21 9.95 17.89
C LEU A 5 -23.22 9.48 16.82
N LEU A 6 -23.64 8.22 16.91
CA LEU A 6 -24.66 7.63 16.04
C LEU A 6 -26.00 8.36 16.19
N CYS A 7 -26.41 8.67 17.42
CA CYS A 7 -27.63 9.43 17.69
C CYS A 7 -27.55 10.88 17.18
N THR A 8 -26.41 11.57 17.32
CA THR A 8 -26.27 12.93 16.77
C THR A 8 -26.27 12.96 15.24
N MET A 9 -25.71 11.96 14.56
CA MET A 9 -25.77 11.89 13.10
C MET A 9 -27.18 11.59 12.57
N LEU A 10 -27.94 10.72 13.25
CA LEU A 10 -29.35 10.46 12.94
C LEU A 10 -30.23 11.72 13.09
N VAL A 11 -29.91 12.59 14.04
CA VAL A 11 -30.67 13.83 14.28
C VAL A 11 -30.28 14.94 13.30
N LEU A 12 -28.99 15.06 12.93
CA LEU A 12 -28.51 16.12 12.04
C LEU A 12 -28.70 15.82 10.53
N GLY A 13 -28.87 14.56 10.13
CA GLY A 13 -29.15 14.19 8.74
C GLY A 13 -30.55 14.57 8.21
N THR A 14 -31.41 15.19 9.04
CA THR A 14 -32.78 15.56 8.66
C THR A 14 -32.96 17.01 8.24
N THR A 15 -31.89 17.80 8.10
CA THR A 15 -32.01 19.14 7.51
C THR A 15 -32.32 18.99 6.03
N ARG A 16 -33.61 19.10 5.68
CA ARG A 16 -34.13 19.31 4.33
C ARG A 16 -33.32 20.41 3.64
N GLY A 17 -32.29 20.03 2.90
CA GLY A 17 -31.78 20.84 1.81
C GLY A 17 -32.90 20.98 0.80
N ASN A 18 -33.09 22.17 0.24
CA ASN A 18 -34.14 22.43 -0.75
C ASN A 18 -34.16 21.32 -1.80
N ASP A 19 -35.24 20.53 -1.80
CA ASP A 19 -35.49 19.41 -2.70
C ASP A 19 -35.49 19.91 -4.15
N TYR A 20 -34.33 19.87 -4.79
CA TYR A 20 -34.28 19.67 -6.23
C TYR A 20 -34.68 18.22 -6.46
N ASN A 21 -35.99 17.99 -6.48
CA ASN A 21 -36.59 16.70 -6.82
C ASN A 21 -36.34 16.46 -8.32
N PHE A 22 -35.10 16.11 -8.66
CA PHE A 22 -34.75 15.63 -9.97
C PHE A 22 -35.46 14.30 -10.14
N ASP A 23 -36.22 14.18 -11.21
CA ASP A 23 -36.88 12.94 -11.58
C ASP A 23 -35.81 11.93 -12.00
N ASN A 24 -35.27 11.19 -11.02
CA ASN A 24 -34.22 10.18 -11.19
C ASN A 24 -34.61 9.11 -12.22
N SER A 25 -35.90 8.99 -12.58
CA SER A 25 -36.37 8.07 -13.62
C SER A 25 -35.84 8.37 -15.02
N LYS A 26 -35.32 9.59 -15.27
CA LYS A 26 -34.67 9.93 -16.55
C LYS A 26 -33.23 9.44 -16.64
N ILE A 27 -32.52 9.42 -15.51
CA ILE A 27 -31.09 9.08 -15.44
C ILE A 27 -30.91 7.59 -15.21
N CYS A 28 -31.72 7.01 -14.32
CA CYS A 28 -31.59 5.63 -13.88
C CYS A 28 -32.73 4.75 -14.43
N LYS A 29 -32.36 3.56 -14.90
CA LYS A 29 -33.29 2.51 -15.33
C LYS A 29 -32.84 1.15 -14.80
N THR A 30 -33.80 0.31 -14.46
CA THR A 30 -33.50 -1.10 -14.18
C THR A 30 -33.33 -1.84 -15.50
N VAL A 31 -32.20 -2.54 -15.64
CA VAL A 31 -31.83 -3.34 -16.81
C VAL A 31 -31.62 -4.78 -16.36
N THR A 32 -31.86 -5.75 -17.23
CA THR A 32 -31.55 -7.16 -16.96
C THR A 32 -30.21 -7.51 -17.59
N ASP A 33 -29.29 -8.09 -16.83
CA ASP A 33 -28.03 -8.60 -17.39
C ASP A 33 -28.32 -9.81 -18.28
N LEU A 34 -27.85 -9.76 -19.54
CA LEU A 34 -28.10 -10.80 -20.54
C LEU A 34 -27.46 -12.15 -20.21
N ASN A 35 -26.45 -12.18 -19.34
CA ASN A 35 -25.71 -13.39 -18.97
C ASN A 35 -26.25 -14.05 -17.71
N THR A 36 -26.73 -13.25 -16.73
CA THR A 36 -27.18 -13.77 -15.42
C THR A 36 -28.69 -13.73 -15.24
N ASP A 37 -29.42 -13.00 -16.09
CA ASP A 37 -30.86 -12.71 -15.94
C ASP A 37 -31.20 -11.95 -14.64
N GLU A 38 -30.21 -11.32 -14.02
CA GLU A 38 -30.39 -10.54 -12.80
C GLU A 38 -30.65 -9.05 -13.11
N PRO A 39 -31.57 -8.40 -12.38
CA PRO A 39 -31.81 -6.97 -12.55
C PRO A 39 -30.70 -6.15 -11.90
N PHE A 40 -30.27 -5.10 -12.60
CA PHE A 40 -29.33 -4.11 -12.11
C PHE A 40 -29.79 -2.69 -12.41
N LEU A 41 -29.36 -1.73 -11.59
CA LEU A 41 -29.64 -0.32 -11.81
C LEU A 41 -28.52 0.31 -12.64
N GLU A 42 -28.88 0.79 -13.84
CA GLU A 42 -27.97 1.57 -14.68
C GLU A 42 -28.39 3.03 -14.64
N CYS A 43 -27.50 3.90 -14.17
CA CYS A 43 -27.65 5.35 -14.18
C CYS A 43 -26.66 5.97 -15.17
N MET A 44 -27.18 6.66 -16.20
CA MET A 44 -26.38 7.31 -17.22
C MET A 44 -26.80 8.77 -17.39
N CYS A 45 -25.84 9.70 -17.29
CA CYS A 45 -26.09 11.12 -17.55
C CYS A 45 -25.67 11.46 -18.99
N GLU A 46 -26.59 11.90 -19.85
CA GLU A 46 -26.27 12.22 -21.25
C GLU A 46 -25.39 13.48 -21.39
N ASP A 47 -25.64 14.48 -20.55
CA ASP A 47 -24.99 15.80 -20.62
C ASP A 47 -24.08 16.10 -19.40
N ARG A 48 -23.46 15.06 -18.81
CA ARG A 48 -22.62 15.20 -17.59
C ARG A 48 -23.35 15.94 -16.47
N GLU A 49 -24.65 15.68 -16.33
CA GLU A 49 -25.48 16.29 -15.30
C GLU A 49 -25.00 15.86 -13.90
N ASN A 50 -25.26 16.70 -12.90
CA ASN A 50 -25.00 16.34 -11.51
C ASN A 50 -26.06 15.35 -11.05
N PHE A 51 -25.63 14.32 -10.32
CA PHE A 51 -26.49 13.24 -9.89
C PHE A 51 -26.30 12.97 -8.40
N ILE A 52 -27.42 12.88 -7.67
CA ILE A 52 -27.43 12.51 -6.26
C ILE A 52 -28.11 11.14 -6.18
N VAL A 53 -27.41 10.16 -5.61
CA VAL A 53 -27.98 8.84 -5.40
C VAL A 53 -28.95 8.91 -4.24
N ASP A 54 -30.23 9.02 -4.56
CA ASP A 54 -31.30 8.93 -3.58
C ASP A 54 -31.53 7.47 -3.15
N TYR A 55 -32.39 7.32 -2.14
CA TYR A 55 -32.75 6.01 -1.59
C TYR A 55 -33.38 5.11 -2.68
N ILE A 56 -32.82 3.91 -2.85
CA ILE A 56 -33.32 2.90 -3.79
C ILE A 56 -34.29 1.97 -3.05
N PHE A 57 -35.55 1.90 -3.53
CA PHE A 57 -36.60 1.07 -2.94
C PHE A 57 -36.76 -0.32 -3.57
N ASP A 58 -36.06 -0.59 -4.68
CA ASP A 58 -36.12 -1.88 -5.37
C ASP A 58 -35.05 -2.83 -4.83
N PHE A 59 -35.46 -3.70 -3.91
CA PHE A 59 -34.60 -4.69 -3.26
C PHE A 59 -34.24 -5.88 -4.15
N SER A 60 -34.77 -5.95 -5.38
CA SER A 60 -34.39 -7.00 -6.33
C SER A 60 -33.07 -6.70 -7.03
N ILE A 61 -32.65 -5.43 -7.05
CA ILE A 61 -31.41 -4.97 -7.68
C ILE A 61 -30.22 -5.65 -7.01
N THR A 62 -29.41 -6.36 -7.79
CA THR A 62 -28.16 -6.98 -7.32
C THR A 62 -26.93 -6.18 -7.71
N ARG A 63 -27.03 -5.25 -8.67
CA ARG A 63 -25.86 -4.46 -9.12
C ARG A 63 -26.23 -3.01 -9.38
N ILE A 64 -25.30 -2.10 -9.14
CA ILE A 64 -25.46 -0.67 -9.43
C ILE A 64 -24.29 -0.19 -10.29
N VAL A 65 -24.61 0.47 -11.40
CA VAL A 65 -23.64 1.11 -12.29
C VAL A 65 -24.04 2.55 -12.51
N ILE A 66 -23.18 3.49 -12.13
CA ILE A 66 -23.38 4.93 -12.33
C ILE A 66 -22.26 5.47 -13.20
N LYS A 67 -22.59 6.01 -14.37
CA LYS A 67 -21.59 6.44 -15.35
C LYS A 67 -21.94 7.68 -16.16
N GLY A 68 -20.91 8.37 -16.64
CA GLY A 68 -21.02 9.51 -17.56
C GLY A 68 -21.56 10.79 -16.92
N CYS A 69 -21.55 10.89 -15.59
CA CYS A 69 -22.12 12.03 -14.86
C CYS A 69 -21.07 13.10 -14.53
N GLY A 70 -21.56 14.29 -14.19
CA GLY A 70 -20.73 15.43 -13.74
C GLY A 70 -20.27 15.21 -12.30
N ASP A 71 -20.98 15.81 -11.34
CA ASP A 71 -20.79 15.56 -9.91
C ASP A 71 -21.77 14.49 -9.41
N VAL A 72 -21.24 13.34 -8.99
CA VAL A 72 -22.02 12.28 -8.33
C VAL A 72 -21.83 12.36 -6.83
N ARG A 73 -22.94 12.38 -6.09
CA ARG A 73 -22.94 12.38 -4.63
C ARG A 73 -23.70 11.19 -4.09
N ILE A 74 -23.07 10.45 -3.18
CA ILE A 74 -23.68 9.34 -2.45
C ILE A 74 -23.92 9.78 -1.00
N PRO A 75 -25.11 10.27 -0.65
CA PRO A 75 -25.42 10.70 0.71
C PRO A 75 -25.50 9.51 1.69
N PHE A 76 -25.66 9.88 2.96
CA PHE A 76 -25.81 8.93 4.07
C PHE A 76 -26.93 7.91 3.80
N ALA A 77 -26.59 6.63 3.93
CA ALA A 77 -27.52 5.50 3.83
C ALA A 77 -28.32 5.40 2.51
N SER A 78 -27.85 6.00 1.41
CA SER A 78 -28.53 5.92 0.11
C SER A 78 -28.72 4.50 -0.40
N LEU A 79 -27.76 3.62 -0.09
CA LEU A 79 -27.75 2.23 -0.57
C LEU A 79 -28.05 1.22 0.55
N THR A 80 -28.58 1.66 1.70
CA THR A 80 -28.82 0.78 2.85
C THR A 80 -29.83 -0.33 2.53
N ASN A 81 -29.63 -1.50 3.14
CA ASN A 81 -30.52 -2.68 3.03
C ASN A 81 -30.63 -3.31 1.63
N LEU A 82 -29.74 -2.94 0.70
CA LEU A 82 -29.63 -3.62 -0.59
C LEU A 82 -28.70 -4.83 -0.49
N GLN A 83 -29.04 -5.90 -1.21
CA GLN A 83 -28.18 -7.06 -1.41
C GLN A 83 -27.48 -6.93 -2.76
N LEU A 84 -26.38 -6.17 -2.77
CA LEU A 84 -25.64 -5.87 -3.99
C LEU A 84 -24.45 -6.80 -4.09
N THR A 85 -24.22 -7.39 -5.26
CA THR A 85 -23.00 -8.12 -5.62
C THR A 85 -21.94 -7.18 -6.20
N GLU A 86 -22.35 -6.16 -6.97
CA GLU A 86 -21.43 -5.20 -7.59
C GLU A 86 -21.91 -3.74 -7.46
N ILE A 87 -20.95 -2.84 -7.20
CA ILE A 87 -21.15 -1.40 -7.28
C ILE A 87 -20.04 -0.81 -8.16
N GLU A 88 -20.42 -0.06 -9.19
CA GLU A 88 -19.50 0.58 -10.13
C GLU A 88 -19.82 2.07 -10.29
N PHE A 89 -18.79 2.90 -10.11
CA PHE A 89 -18.78 4.31 -10.45
C PHE A 89 -17.73 4.54 -11.54
N ALA A 90 -18.15 4.96 -12.73
CA ALA A 90 -17.26 5.04 -13.88
C ALA A 90 -17.45 6.35 -14.66
N ASP A 91 -16.37 6.92 -15.21
CA ASP A 91 -16.43 8.08 -16.10
C ASP A 91 -17.18 9.27 -15.48
N LEU A 92 -16.64 9.81 -14.37
CA LEU A 92 -17.25 10.89 -13.59
C LEU A 92 -16.31 12.10 -13.49
N ASN A 93 -16.84 13.32 -13.58
CA ASN A 93 -16.01 14.50 -13.31
C ASN A 93 -15.65 14.59 -11.82
N LYS A 94 -16.59 14.25 -10.93
CA LYS A 94 -16.41 14.24 -9.49
C LYS A 94 -17.25 13.15 -8.84
N LEU A 95 -16.67 12.44 -7.88
CA LEU A 95 -17.39 11.49 -7.03
C LEU A 95 -17.21 11.88 -5.57
N THR A 96 -18.30 12.20 -4.87
CA THR A 96 -18.30 12.43 -3.42
C THR A 96 -19.07 11.34 -2.71
N ILE A 97 -18.39 10.56 -1.86
CA ILE A 97 -19.03 9.55 -1.00
C ILE A 97 -19.04 10.07 0.43
N PHE A 98 -20.25 10.29 0.96
CA PHE A 98 -20.44 10.80 2.32
C PHE A 98 -20.28 9.69 3.37
N PRO A 99 -20.07 10.03 4.65
CA PRO A 99 -19.95 9.05 5.72
C PRO A 99 -21.15 8.10 5.74
N PHE A 100 -20.89 6.80 5.91
CA PHE A 100 -21.91 5.75 6.02
C PHE A 100 -22.85 5.66 4.80
N ALA A 101 -22.46 6.17 3.64
CA ALA A 101 -23.22 6.09 2.39
C ALA A 101 -23.56 4.64 2.02
N LEU A 102 -22.62 3.73 2.27
CA LEU A 102 -22.72 2.30 1.98
C LEU A 102 -23.00 1.45 3.23
N SER A 103 -23.47 2.10 4.31
CA SER A 103 -23.78 1.38 5.54
C SER A 103 -24.94 0.40 5.32
N SER A 104 -24.77 -0.82 5.83
CA SER A 104 -25.74 -1.91 5.71
C SER A 104 -26.03 -2.41 4.29
N VAL A 105 -25.17 -2.12 3.31
CA VAL A 105 -25.15 -2.88 2.05
C VAL A 105 -24.60 -4.27 2.38
N GLN A 106 -25.27 -5.33 1.90
CA GLN A 106 -24.85 -6.70 2.14
C GLN A 106 -24.44 -7.38 0.83
N GLY A 107 -23.43 -8.25 0.90
CA GLY A 107 -23.10 -9.16 -0.20
C GLY A 107 -22.21 -8.58 -1.31
N VAL A 108 -21.69 -7.36 -1.15
CA VAL A 108 -20.85 -6.71 -2.19
C VAL A 108 -19.56 -7.50 -2.35
N SER A 109 -19.45 -8.21 -3.47
CA SER A 109 -18.22 -8.89 -3.85
C SER A 109 -17.29 -7.96 -4.63
N ILE A 110 -17.83 -7.01 -5.40
CA ILE A 110 -17.04 -6.13 -6.27
C ILE A 110 -17.43 -4.66 -6.05
N LEU A 111 -16.44 -3.82 -5.75
CA LEU A 111 -16.58 -2.36 -5.73
C LEU A 111 -15.54 -1.75 -6.67
N LYS A 112 -16.01 -0.99 -7.66
CA LYS A 112 -15.17 -0.34 -8.68
C LYS A 112 -15.39 1.16 -8.70
N ILE A 113 -14.29 1.90 -8.71
CA ILE A 113 -14.27 3.34 -8.97
C ILE A 113 -13.26 3.55 -10.10
N SER A 114 -13.72 3.99 -11.28
CA SER A 114 -12.85 4.22 -12.43
C SER A 114 -13.10 5.54 -13.14
N ASP A 115 -12.03 6.10 -13.72
CA ASP A 115 -12.10 7.29 -14.58
C ASP A 115 -12.80 8.46 -13.88
N VAL A 116 -12.32 8.78 -12.66
CA VAL A 116 -12.86 9.87 -11.83
C VAL A 116 -11.84 10.99 -11.70
N ALA A 117 -12.15 12.15 -12.26
CA ALA A 117 -11.21 13.29 -12.27
C ALA A 117 -11.05 13.99 -10.91
N ASP A 118 -12.02 13.88 -10.02
CA ASP A 118 -11.97 14.40 -8.65
C ASP A 118 -12.69 13.45 -7.68
N LEU A 119 -11.95 12.52 -7.07
CA LEU A 119 -12.47 11.64 -6.04
C LEU A 119 -12.39 12.30 -4.66
N ASN A 120 -13.53 12.43 -4.00
CA ASN A 120 -13.66 13.00 -2.67
C ASN A 120 -14.36 12.01 -1.74
N ILE A 121 -13.56 11.21 -1.04
CA ILE A 121 -14.07 10.27 -0.04
C ILE A 121 -14.01 10.94 1.32
N ILE A 122 -15.18 11.13 1.93
CA ILE A 122 -15.27 11.66 3.29
C ILE A 122 -15.02 10.53 4.28
N GLN A 123 -14.50 10.86 5.47
CA GLN A 123 -14.25 9.91 6.56
C GLN A 123 -15.40 8.90 6.74
N HIS A 124 -15.07 7.62 6.87
CA HIS A 124 -16.03 6.53 7.11
C HIS A 124 -17.04 6.27 5.98
N ALA A 125 -16.73 6.67 4.73
CA ALA A 125 -17.59 6.45 3.57
C ALA A 125 -17.98 4.98 3.35
N PHE A 126 -17.03 4.06 3.58
CA PHE A 126 -17.18 2.63 3.29
C PHE A 126 -17.51 1.78 4.53
N VAL A 127 -17.89 2.40 5.66
CA VAL A 127 -18.31 1.65 6.85
C VAL A 127 -19.47 0.73 6.50
N GLY A 128 -19.34 -0.54 6.91
CA GLY A 128 -20.37 -1.55 6.72
C GLY A 128 -20.11 -2.45 5.51
N LEU A 129 -19.09 -2.18 4.71
CA LEU A 129 -18.62 -3.13 3.70
C LEU A 129 -17.68 -4.16 4.32
N TYR A 130 -18.04 -5.43 4.19
CA TYR A 130 -17.30 -6.57 4.71
C TYR A 130 -17.32 -7.70 3.68
N ASN A 131 -16.26 -8.51 3.66
CA ASN A 131 -16.13 -9.66 2.75
C ASN A 131 -16.21 -9.28 1.26
N ILE A 132 -15.49 -8.24 0.86
CA ILE A 132 -15.41 -7.83 -0.54
C ILE A 132 -14.36 -8.69 -1.25
N ASP A 133 -14.69 -9.30 -2.38
CA ASP A 133 -13.70 -10.04 -3.17
C ASP A 133 -12.71 -9.09 -3.85
N GLN A 134 -13.20 -8.00 -4.44
CA GLN A 134 -12.39 -7.02 -5.16
C GLN A 134 -12.83 -5.58 -4.88
N PHE A 135 -11.92 -4.76 -4.37
CA PHE A 135 -12.04 -3.30 -4.38
C PHE A 135 -11.00 -2.74 -5.36
N ILE A 136 -11.48 -2.15 -6.46
CA ILE A 136 -10.66 -1.59 -7.54
C ILE A 136 -10.87 -0.07 -7.64
N ILE A 137 -9.77 0.67 -7.65
CA ILE A 137 -9.71 2.10 -7.95
C ILE A 137 -8.77 2.27 -9.16
N ARG A 138 -9.25 2.82 -10.28
CA ARG A 138 -8.45 2.95 -11.51
C ARG A 138 -8.60 4.31 -12.16
N ASN A 139 -7.50 4.91 -12.64
CA ASN A 139 -7.55 6.17 -13.37
C ASN A 139 -8.30 7.26 -12.59
N VAL A 140 -7.90 7.45 -11.34
CA VAL A 140 -8.52 8.39 -10.42
C VAL A 140 -7.54 9.47 -10.01
N THR A 141 -8.01 10.72 -9.95
CA THR A 141 -7.29 11.80 -9.28
C THR A 141 -8.03 12.21 -8.02
N ALA A 142 -7.31 12.38 -6.91
CA ALA A 142 -7.86 12.99 -5.70
C ALA A 142 -6.92 14.07 -5.17
N ASN A 143 -7.49 15.24 -4.88
CA ASN A 143 -6.71 16.31 -4.28
C ASN A 143 -6.34 16.01 -2.83
N ILE A 144 -7.28 15.47 -2.04
CA ILE A 144 -7.05 15.07 -0.65
C ILE A 144 -7.78 13.76 -0.40
N ILE A 145 -7.08 12.73 0.06
CA ILE A 145 -7.67 11.57 0.70
C ILE A 145 -7.69 11.85 2.20
N LYS A 146 -8.89 12.06 2.73
CA LYS A 146 -9.06 12.45 4.14
C LYS A 146 -8.73 11.31 5.09
N SER A 147 -8.41 11.66 6.34
CA SER A 147 -8.34 10.70 7.44
C SER A 147 -9.57 9.81 7.46
N ASP A 148 -9.37 8.51 7.69
CA ASP A 148 -10.43 7.52 7.78
C ASP A 148 -11.28 7.34 6.50
N ALA A 149 -10.84 7.85 5.34
CA ALA A 149 -11.57 7.71 4.08
C ALA A 149 -11.82 6.24 3.71
N PHE A 150 -10.78 5.41 3.80
CA PHE A 150 -10.85 3.96 3.54
C PHE A 150 -10.85 3.13 4.82
N SER A 151 -11.07 3.77 5.98
CA SER A 151 -11.14 3.01 7.22
C SER A 151 -12.43 2.19 7.31
N ALA A 152 -12.38 1.14 8.14
CA ALA A 152 -13.48 0.21 8.40
C ALA A 152 -13.90 -0.69 7.23
N ILE A 153 -13.18 -0.67 6.11
CA ILE A 153 -13.24 -1.76 5.14
C ILE A 153 -12.46 -2.93 5.73
N SER A 154 -13.05 -4.13 5.70
CA SER A 154 -12.40 -5.32 6.26
C SER A 154 -12.74 -6.58 5.48
N ALA A 155 -11.84 -7.56 5.55
CA ALA A 155 -11.96 -8.84 4.83
C ALA A 155 -12.08 -8.63 3.32
N VAL A 156 -11.11 -7.90 2.74
CA VAL A 156 -11.03 -7.69 1.30
C VAL A 156 -10.09 -8.72 0.71
N ASN A 157 -10.51 -9.53 -0.26
CA ASN A 157 -9.57 -10.47 -0.86
C ASN A 157 -8.53 -9.72 -1.72
N GLN A 158 -8.95 -8.79 -2.58
CA GLN A 158 -8.05 -7.98 -3.38
C GLN A 158 -8.39 -6.48 -3.30
N PHE A 159 -7.43 -5.66 -2.88
CA PHE A 159 -7.49 -4.21 -2.98
C PHE A 159 -6.51 -3.77 -4.06
N LEU A 160 -6.99 -3.12 -5.13
CA LEU A 160 -6.19 -2.68 -6.26
C LEU A 160 -6.38 -1.18 -6.49
N ILE A 161 -5.28 -0.45 -6.53
CA ILE A 161 -5.22 0.93 -7.03
C ILE A 161 -4.32 0.95 -8.27
N GLU A 162 -4.80 1.53 -9.37
CA GLU A 162 -4.07 1.56 -10.64
C GLU A 162 -4.20 2.92 -11.34
N ASP A 163 -3.14 3.37 -11.99
CA ASP A 163 -3.13 4.57 -12.85
C ASP A 163 -3.69 5.82 -12.15
N SER A 164 -3.41 6.03 -10.88
CA SER A 164 -4.05 7.07 -10.07
C SER A 164 -3.06 8.13 -9.56
N THR A 165 -3.57 9.30 -9.19
CA THR A 165 -2.78 10.40 -8.62
C THR A 165 -3.44 10.92 -7.35
N PHE A 166 -2.69 10.94 -6.26
CA PHE A 166 -3.13 11.47 -4.97
C PHE A 166 -2.20 12.62 -4.56
N HIS A 167 -2.74 13.84 -4.48
CA HIS A 167 -1.93 15.00 -4.11
C HIS A 167 -1.62 15.02 -2.60
N GLU A 168 -2.61 14.82 -1.75
CA GLU A 168 -2.40 14.75 -0.30
C GLU A 168 -3.11 13.52 0.27
N VAL A 169 -2.39 12.73 1.07
CA VAL A 169 -2.94 11.59 1.80
C VAL A 169 -2.77 11.86 3.29
N GLU A 170 -3.87 12.22 3.94
CA GLU A 170 -3.89 12.53 5.36
C GLU A 170 -3.59 11.29 6.22
N GLN A 171 -3.23 11.53 7.48
CA GLN A 171 -3.03 10.49 8.48
C GLN A 171 -4.24 9.53 8.56
N PHE A 172 -3.98 8.22 8.58
CA PHE A 172 -4.98 7.14 8.61
C PHE A 172 -5.97 7.13 7.44
N ALA A 173 -5.68 7.83 6.34
CA ALA A 173 -6.49 7.79 5.13
C ALA A 173 -6.74 6.36 4.63
N PHE A 174 -5.69 5.54 4.61
CA PHE A 174 -5.73 4.12 4.26
C PHE A 174 -5.46 3.25 5.49
N ALA A 175 -6.37 3.28 6.47
CA ALA A 175 -6.34 2.37 7.61
C ALA A 175 -7.17 1.11 7.33
N ILE A 176 -6.55 0.11 6.69
CA ILE A 176 -7.24 -1.07 6.16
C ILE A 176 -6.72 -2.34 6.83
N GLN A 177 -7.63 -3.27 7.11
CA GLN A 177 -7.32 -4.51 7.83
C GLN A 177 -7.89 -5.75 7.15
N ASN A 178 -7.22 -6.88 7.36
CA ASN A 178 -7.64 -8.20 6.86
C ASN A 178 -7.78 -8.21 5.33
N ILE A 179 -6.70 -7.91 4.62
CA ILE A 179 -6.66 -7.98 3.15
C ILE A 179 -5.82 -9.19 2.73
N THR A 180 -6.21 -9.95 1.70
CA THR A 180 -5.28 -10.95 1.14
C THR A 180 -4.19 -10.26 0.34
N THR A 181 -4.55 -9.52 -0.71
CA THR A 181 -3.59 -8.80 -1.57
C THR A 181 -3.91 -7.31 -1.64
N PHE A 182 -2.88 -6.48 -1.43
CA PHE A 182 -2.96 -5.03 -1.58
C PHE A 182 -1.95 -4.57 -2.63
N ASN A 183 -2.45 -4.14 -3.77
CA ASN A 183 -1.64 -3.77 -4.91
C ASN A 183 -1.88 -2.30 -5.29
N ILE A 184 -0.79 -1.54 -5.45
CA ILE A 184 -0.81 -0.20 -6.03
C ILE A 184 0.12 -0.21 -7.24
N ILE A 185 -0.40 0.16 -8.40
CA ILE A 185 0.30 0.06 -9.69
C ILE A 185 0.23 1.41 -10.39
N ASN A 186 1.36 1.88 -10.93
CA ASN A 186 1.44 3.09 -11.74
C ASN A 186 0.71 4.30 -11.09
N THR A 187 0.96 4.52 -9.80
CA THR A 187 0.25 5.53 -9.01
C THR A 187 1.24 6.53 -8.41
N GLU A 188 0.84 7.80 -8.41
CA GLU A 188 1.64 8.92 -7.91
C GLU A 188 1.07 9.45 -6.59
N PHE A 189 1.94 9.58 -5.58
CA PHE A 189 1.66 10.19 -4.28
C PHE A 189 2.53 11.42 -4.13
N HIS A 190 1.93 12.61 -4.06
CA HIS A 190 2.70 13.83 -3.85
C HIS A 190 3.07 14.02 -2.38
N ILE A 191 2.10 14.00 -1.47
CA ILE A 191 2.33 14.16 -0.03
C ILE A 191 1.70 13.00 0.71
N MET A 192 2.52 12.23 1.42
CA MET A 192 2.07 11.20 2.35
C MET A 192 2.35 11.63 3.78
N ALA A 193 1.28 11.93 4.52
CA ALA A 193 1.38 12.29 5.93
C ALA A 193 1.78 11.09 6.80
N ASN A 194 2.19 11.36 8.03
CA ASN A 194 2.50 10.34 9.02
C ASN A 194 1.32 9.37 9.24
N TYR A 195 1.59 8.07 9.20
CA TYR A 195 0.59 7.01 9.32
C TYR A 195 -0.52 7.07 8.26
N SER A 196 -0.27 7.68 7.10
CA SER A 196 -1.24 7.78 6.00
C SER A 196 -1.67 6.41 5.46
N LEU A 197 -0.72 5.47 5.35
CA LEU A 197 -0.98 4.08 4.97
C LEU A 197 -0.74 3.13 6.15
N LEU A 198 -1.81 2.58 6.69
CA LEU A 198 -1.76 1.59 7.77
C LEU A 198 -2.44 0.31 7.31
N LEU A 199 -1.64 -0.73 7.09
CA LEU A 199 -2.10 -2.06 6.69
C LEU A 199 -1.92 -3.04 7.84
N HIS A 200 -2.99 -3.71 8.22
CA HIS A 200 -3.00 -4.69 9.32
C HIS A 200 -3.51 -6.06 8.87
N ASN A 201 -2.77 -7.13 9.19
CA ASN A 201 -3.11 -8.50 8.82
C ASN A 201 -3.31 -8.63 7.30
N VAL A 202 -2.24 -8.33 6.55
CA VAL A 202 -2.23 -8.39 5.08
C VAL A 202 -1.22 -9.43 4.62
N LYS A 203 -1.57 -10.28 3.65
CA LYS A 203 -0.63 -11.29 3.19
C LYS A 203 0.44 -10.65 2.29
N ASP A 204 0.04 -10.12 1.14
CA ASP A 204 0.99 -9.59 0.15
C ASP A 204 0.68 -8.12 -0.20
N VAL A 205 1.69 -7.27 -0.11
CA VAL A 205 1.64 -5.85 -0.46
C VAL A 205 2.60 -5.58 -1.61
N LEU A 206 2.10 -5.03 -2.72
CA LEU A 206 2.88 -4.68 -3.90
C LEU A 206 2.68 -3.23 -4.29
N PHE A 207 3.77 -2.50 -4.45
CA PHE A 207 3.85 -1.22 -5.15
C PHE A 207 4.67 -1.43 -6.43
N ASP A 208 4.07 -1.27 -7.61
CA ASP A 208 4.78 -1.37 -8.88
C ASP A 208 4.67 -0.05 -9.65
N LYS A 209 5.80 0.50 -10.11
CA LYS A 209 5.85 1.75 -10.90
C LYS A 209 5.19 2.94 -10.18
N CYS A 210 5.28 2.98 -8.86
CA CYS A 210 4.74 4.09 -8.08
C CYS A 210 5.77 5.23 -7.95
N VAL A 211 5.27 6.46 -7.83
CA VAL A 211 6.10 7.65 -7.58
C VAL A 211 5.68 8.25 -6.24
N PHE A 212 6.64 8.42 -5.34
CA PHE A 212 6.46 9.03 -4.02
C PHE A 212 7.32 10.29 -3.95
N HIS A 213 6.69 11.47 -3.95
CA HIS A 213 7.43 12.74 -3.91
C HIS A 213 7.87 13.08 -2.49
N GLU A 214 6.91 13.21 -1.57
CA GLU A 214 7.16 13.55 -0.18
C GLU A 214 6.53 12.50 0.74
N THR A 215 7.36 11.93 1.61
CA THR A 215 6.92 10.98 2.64
C THR A 215 7.32 11.54 4.00
N GLU A 216 6.41 11.56 4.96
CA GLU A 216 6.73 11.89 6.36
C GLU A 216 7.18 10.65 7.14
N ASN A 217 7.74 10.88 8.33
CA ASN A 217 8.10 9.81 9.27
C ASN A 217 6.89 8.92 9.58
N GLY A 218 7.06 7.60 9.43
CA GLY A 218 6.00 6.62 9.66
C GLY A 218 4.84 6.68 8.67
N SER A 219 5.02 7.24 7.46
CA SER A 219 4.01 7.25 6.39
C SER A 219 3.44 5.85 6.11
N PHE A 220 4.29 4.83 6.20
CA PHE A 220 3.94 3.44 5.93
C PHE A 220 3.99 2.60 7.20
N VAL A 221 2.87 1.99 7.58
CA VAL A 221 2.78 1.12 8.75
C VAL A 221 2.22 -0.25 8.37
N PHE A 222 3.02 -1.28 8.62
CA PHE A 222 2.72 -2.67 8.28
C PHE A 222 2.67 -3.54 9.53
N SER A 223 1.47 -3.95 9.95
CA SER A 223 1.31 -4.78 11.15
C SER A 223 0.81 -6.17 10.78
N PHE A 224 1.57 -7.21 11.14
CA PHE A 224 1.29 -8.60 10.75
C PHE A 224 1.14 -8.75 9.23
N VAL A 225 2.15 -8.28 8.49
CA VAL A 225 2.20 -8.40 7.03
C VAL A 225 3.20 -9.48 6.63
N ASP A 226 2.87 -10.36 5.68
CA ASP A 226 3.84 -11.37 5.23
C ASP A 226 4.90 -10.74 4.32
N SER A 227 4.49 -10.04 3.26
CA SER A 227 5.42 -9.45 2.30
C SER A 227 5.05 -8.02 1.88
N VAL A 228 6.07 -7.16 1.76
CA VAL A 228 5.97 -5.81 1.16
C VAL A 228 7.05 -5.68 0.08
N CYS A 229 6.63 -5.49 -1.18
CA CYS A 229 7.54 -5.31 -2.31
C CYS A 229 7.26 -3.96 -3.01
N TYR A 230 8.29 -3.12 -3.10
CA TYR A 230 8.34 -1.94 -3.95
C TYR A 230 9.19 -2.29 -5.19
N LYS A 231 8.59 -2.24 -6.37
CA LYS A 231 9.24 -2.58 -7.64
C LYS A 231 9.12 -1.44 -8.63
N ASN A 232 10.20 -1.12 -9.36
CA ASN A 232 10.20 -0.05 -10.36
C ASN A 232 9.71 1.30 -9.81
N CYS A 233 9.87 1.56 -8.51
CA CYS A 233 9.33 2.76 -7.87
C CYS A 233 10.32 3.91 -7.94
N GLN A 234 9.80 5.13 -7.82
CA GLN A 234 10.59 6.34 -7.65
C GLN A 234 10.26 6.98 -6.30
N PHE A 235 11.29 7.28 -5.52
CA PHE A 235 11.18 8.06 -4.29
C PHE A 235 12.02 9.32 -4.46
N SER A 236 11.40 10.50 -4.39
CA SER A 236 12.18 11.73 -4.26
C SER A 236 12.82 11.81 -2.87
N GLU A 237 12.09 11.38 -1.85
CA GLU A 237 12.63 11.28 -0.49
C GLU A 237 12.03 10.11 0.28
N ILE A 238 12.90 9.34 0.93
CA ILE A 238 12.52 8.39 1.98
C ILE A 238 12.98 8.98 3.31
N GLU A 239 12.00 9.47 4.09
CA GLU A 239 12.27 10.13 5.37
C GLU A 239 12.76 9.18 6.46
N THR A 240 13.32 9.76 7.53
CA THR A 240 13.75 9.01 8.71
C THR A 240 12.58 8.20 9.26
N THR A 241 12.76 6.90 9.45
CA THR A 241 11.71 5.98 9.93
C THR A 241 10.42 6.04 9.09
N ALA A 242 10.51 6.29 7.77
CA ALA A 242 9.35 6.32 6.88
C ALA A 242 8.50 5.03 6.95
N PHE A 243 9.16 3.89 7.20
CA PHE A 243 8.52 2.58 7.33
C PHE A 243 8.53 2.06 8.76
N HIS A 244 7.35 1.73 9.29
CA HIS A 244 7.18 1.02 10.55
C HIS A 244 6.59 -0.36 10.28
N SER A 245 7.09 -1.41 10.95
CA SER A 245 6.44 -2.71 10.91
C SER A 245 6.45 -3.46 12.24
N ASN A 246 5.48 -4.36 12.42
CA ASN A 246 5.42 -5.28 13.57
C ASN A 246 4.40 -6.42 13.38
N PRO A 247 4.86 -7.67 13.20
CA PRO A 247 6.08 -8.08 12.51
C PRO A 247 5.89 -8.04 10.97
N LEU A 248 7.00 -8.05 10.22
CA LEU A 248 7.02 -8.21 8.75
C LEU A 248 7.98 -9.34 8.36
N ASN A 249 7.57 -10.29 7.52
CA ASN A 249 8.48 -11.38 7.13
C ASN A 249 9.48 -10.93 6.07
N VAL A 250 8.99 -10.35 4.96
CA VAL A 250 9.82 -9.95 3.82
C VAL A 250 9.56 -8.48 3.48
N PHE A 251 10.63 -7.70 3.38
CA PHE A 251 10.60 -6.34 2.85
C PHE A 251 11.56 -6.25 1.66
N SER A 252 11.10 -5.70 0.53
CA SER A 252 11.94 -5.52 -0.64
C SER A 252 11.72 -4.20 -1.36
N ILE A 253 12.82 -3.59 -1.81
CA ILE A 253 12.83 -2.50 -2.78
C ILE A 253 13.74 -2.92 -3.93
N THR A 254 13.19 -3.06 -5.14
CA THR A 254 13.95 -3.48 -6.32
C THR A 254 13.69 -2.58 -7.52
N ASP A 255 14.69 -2.50 -8.41
CA ASP A 255 14.61 -1.77 -9.67
C ASP A 255 14.14 -0.31 -9.50
N SER A 256 14.40 0.30 -8.34
CA SER A 256 13.82 1.58 -7.95
C SER A 256 14.85 2.70 -7.98
N TYR A 257 14.38 3.93 -8.15
CA TYR A 257 15.19 5.15 -8.07
C TYR A 257 14.84 5.90 -6.78
N ILE A 258 15.87 6.25 -6.00
CA ILE A 258 15.75 6.98 -4.74
C ILE A 258 16.65 8.19 -4.83
N GLU A 259 16.06 9.38 -4.92
CA GLU A 259 16.83 10.63 -4.99
C GLU A 259 17.48 10.94 -3.63
N ASN A 260 16.72 10.85 -2.54
CA ASN A 260 17.23 11.13 -1.19
C ASN A 260 16.82 10.06 -0.16
N LEU A 261 17.82 9.34 0.38
CA LEU A 261 17.64 8.32 1.42
C LEU A 261 18.16 8.84 2.76
N LYS A 262 17.25 9.24 3.67
CA LYS A 262 17.58 9.84 4.98
C LYS A 262 18.18 8.83 5.97
N PRO A 263 18.91 9.29 7.02
CA PRO A 263 19.34 8.44 8.12
C PRO A 263 18.17 7.68 8.73
N GLU A 264 18.40 6.41 9.10
CA GLU A 264 17.39 5.55 9.72
C GLU A 264 16.07 5.42 8.93
N ALA A 265 16.11 5.59 7.60
CA ALA A 265 14.94 5.44 6.73
C ALA A 265 14.18 4.11 6.96
N PHE A 266 14.94 3.03 7.22
CA PHE A 266 14.42 1.69 7.52
C PHE A 266 14.42 1.35 9.01
N GLY A 267 14.71 2.31 9.89
CA GLY A 267 14.92 2.08 11.33
C GLY A 267 13.68 1.58 12.08
N GLY A 268 12.48 1.81 11.53
CA GLY A 268 11.22 1.33 12.11
C GLY A 268 10.77 -0.04 11.61
N LEU A 269 11.52 -0.69 10.70
CA LEU A 269 11.20 -2.02 10.22
C LEU A 269 11.62 -3.09 11.23
N ASP A 270 10.66 -3.92 11.62
CA ASP A 270 10.84 -5.17 12.37
C ASP A 270 10.68 -6.37 11.43
N ILE A 271 11.79 -6.82 10.85
CA ILE A 271 11.85 -7.85 9.81
C ILE A 271 12.24 -9.21 10.40
N GLN A 272 11.50 -10.25 10.02
CA GLN A 272 11.69 -11.60 10.56
C GLN A 272 12.46 -12.55 9.65
N GLN A 273 12.48 -12.33 8.32
CA GLN A 273 13.11 -13.27 7.38
C GLN A 273 14.07 -12.60 6.41
N SER A 274 13.61 -11.64 5.61
CA SER A 274 14.44 -11.12 4.50
C SER A 274 14.25 -9.63 4.24
N PHE A 275 15.38 -8.95 4.03
CA PHE A 275 15.43 -7.59 3.52
C PHE A 275 16.18 -7.60 2.19
N ILE A 276 15.51 -7.19 1.12
CA ILE A 276 16.03 -7.23 -0.24
C ILE A 276 16.10 -5.81 -0.78
N PHE A 277 17.29 -5.34 -1.10
CA PHE A 277 17.52 -4.02 -1.66
C PHE A 277 18.46 -4.16 -2.84
N THR A 278 17.89 -4.44 -4.03
CA THR A 278 18.66 -4.80 -5.22
C THR A 278 18.32 -3.98 -6.44
N ASP A 279 19.31 -3.76 -7.31
CA ASP A 279 19.14 -3.08 -8.60
C ASP A 279 18.54 -1.67 -8.47
N ASN A 280 18.75 -1.01 -7.33
CA ASN A 280 18.29 0.35 -7.09
C ASN A 280 19.34 1.38 -7.53
N THR A 281 18.89 2.59 -7.82
CA THR A 281 19.74 3.76 -7.99
C THR A 281 19.48 4.73 -6.85
N VAL A 282 20.53 5.11 -6.11
CA VAL A 282 20.43 6.00 -4.96
C VAL A 282 21.33 7.21 -5.18
N ASP A 283 20.75 8.40 -5.32
CA ASP A 283 21.54 9.60 -5.61
C ASP A 283 22.19 10.18 -4.36
N ILE A 284 21.43 10.35 -3.29
CA ILE A 284 21.92 10.86 -2.00
C ILE A 284 21.56 9.85 -0.90
N THR A 285 22.55 9.48 -0.09
CA THR A 285 22.36 8.61 1.09
C THR A 285 23.28 9.06 2.21
N TYR A 286 22.86 8.88 3.46
CA TYR A 286 23.63 9.31 4.62
C TYR A 286 24.10 8.12 5.48
N ASP A 287 24.96 8.41 6.44
CA ASP A 287 25.31 7.42 7.46
C ASP A 287 24.07 6.91 8.20
N ASN A 288 24.05 5.62 8.52
CA ASN A 288 22.94 4.91 9.16
C ASN A 288 21.60 4.87 8.37
N SER A 289 21.59 5.23 7.07
CA SER A 289 20.36 5.12 6.25
C SER A 289 19.77 3.72 6.21
N PHE A 290 20.64 2.71 6.22
CA PHE A 290 20.28 1.27 6.20
C PHE A 290 20.23 0.63 7.59
N SER A 291 20.16 1.44 8.65
CA SER A 291 19.93 0.91 10.00
C SER A 291 18.55 0.25 10.05
N ILE A 292 18.50 -1.03 10.42
CA ILE A 292 17.27 -1.81 10.57
C ILE A 292 17.23 -2.36 11.99
N PHE A 293 16.06 -2.29 12.61
CA PHE A 293 15.85 -2.81 13.95
C PHE A 293 15.46 -4.30 13.91
N ALA A 294 16.42 -5.18 14.17
CA ALA A 294 16.14 -6.60 14.34
C ALA A 294 15.69 -6.88 15.80
N THR A 295 14.39 -7.09 16.03
CA THR A 295 13.89 -7.43 17.38
C THR A 295 14.22 -8.86 17.80
N THR A 296 14.41 -9.77 16.84
CA THR A 296 14.60 -11.20 17.08
C THR A 296 16.04 -11.63 16.82
N PHE A 297 16.52 -12.60 17.61
CA PHE A 297 17.88 -13.19 17.49
C PHE A 297 18.10 -14.01 16.21
N ASN A 298 17.18 -13.96 15.26
CA ASN A 298 17.30 -14.71 14.02
C ASN A 298 18.19 -13.93 13.04
N GLU A 299 19.07 -14.63 12.34
CA GLU A 299 19.85 -14.04 11.26
C GLU A 299 18.89 -13.61 10.13
N ILE A 300 18.71 -12.30 9.94
CA ILE A 300 17.93 -11.76 8.82
C ILE A 300 18.74 -11.99 7.53
N ASN A 301 18.09 -12.53 6.50
CA ASN A 301 18.70 -12.66 5.19
C ASN A 301 18.72 -11.30 4.48
N MET A 302 19.90 -10.69 4.39
CA MET A 302 20.11 -9.38 3.79
C MET A 302 20.67 -9.52 2.37
N SER A 303 19.99 -8.95 1.37
CA SER A 303 20.46 -8.93 -0.02
C SER A 303 20.66 -7.49 -0.51
N TYR A 304 21.90 -7.12 -0.83
CA TYR A 304 22.32 -5.77 -1.23
C TYR A 304 23.07 -5.78 -2.57
N CYS A 305 22.55 -6.47 -3.58
CA CYS A 305 23.23 -6.51 -4.88
C CYS A 305 22.92 -5.32 -5.75
N CYS A 306 23.90 -4.94 -6.57
CA CYS A 306 23.65 -4.37 -7.88
C CYS A 306 23.09 -2.95 -7.86
N ASN A 307 23.17 -2.31 -6.70
CA ASN A 307 22.76 -0.94 -6.53
C ASN A 307 23.79 0.01 -7.16
N THR A 308 23.31 1.14 -7.65
CA THR A 308 24.15 2.24 -8.11
C THR A 308 24.02 3.42 -7.16
N PHE A 309 25.14 4.04 -6.83
CA PHE A 309 25.21 5.18 -5.91
C PHE A 309 25.97 6.34 -6.55
N THR A 310 25.61 7.57 -6.21
CA THR A 310 26.51 8.71 -6.42
C THR A 310 27.73 8.53 -5.53
N CYS A 311 28.90 8.40 -6.15
CA CYS A 311 30.15 8.12 -5.43
C CYS A 311 30.86 9.41 -5.02
N ASP A 312 30.34 10.02 -3.97
CA ASP A 312 30.96 11.11 -3.23
C ASP A 312 31.21 10.71 -1.76
N CYS A 313 31.52 11.67 -0.89
CA CYS A 313 31.78 11.38 0.52
C CYS A 313 30.54 10.95 1.32
N ASN A 314 29.33 11.07 0.79
CA ASN A 314 28.11 10.66 1.48
C ASN A 314 28.01 9.14 1.63
N ILE A 315 28.69 8.36 0.77
CA ILE A 315 28.78 6.89 0.90
C ILE A 315 30.01 6.40 1.68
N PHE A 316 30.81 7.30 2.28
CA PHE A 316 32.05 6.93 2.98
C PHE A 316 31.83 5.91 4.10
N TRP A 317 30.69 5.99 4.80
CA TRP A 317 30.32 5.07 5.89
C TRP A 317 30.29 3.59 5.47
N MET A 318 30.08 3.29 4.17
CA MET A 318 30.10 1.92 3.65
C MET A 318 31.45 1.21 3.86
N TRP A 319 32.57 1.95 3.94
CA TRP A 319 33.87 1.36 4.26
C TRP A 319 33.99 0.99 5.74
N GLY A 320 33.24 1.65 6.63
CA GLY A 320 33.14 1.30 8.04
C GLY A 320 32.35 0.02 8.27
N LEU A 321 31.29 -0.22 7.47
CA LEU A 321 30.44 -1.41 7.59
C LEU A 321 31.16 -2.73 7.35
N LYS A 322 32.22 -2.73 6.54
CA LYS A 322 33.03 -3.94 6.25
C LYS A 322 33.54 -4.64 7.52
N TYR A 323 33.69 -3.89 8.62
CA TYR A 323 34.15 -4.42 9.90
C TYR A 323 33.02 -4.85 10.83
N LEU A 324 31.79 -4.40 10.57
CA LEU A 324 30.62 -4.61 11.44
C LEU A 324 29.78 -5.81 11.02
N ASP A 325 29.67 -6.08 9.71
CA ASP A 325 28.90 -7.21 9.21
C ASP A 325 29.60 -7.88 8.02
N LYS A 326 30.07 -9.12 8.23
CA LYS A 326 30.74 -9.92 7.21
C LYS A 326 29.81 -10.30 6.05
N ASN A 327 28.50 -10.26 6.27
CA ASN A 327 27.50 -10.59 5.27
C ASN A 327 27.03 -9.34 4.49
N ASN A 328 27.47 -8.15 4.88
CA ASN A 328 27.13 -6.94 4.16
C ASN A 328 27.94 -6.85 2.86
N THR A 329 27.31 -7.32 1.79
CA THR A 329 27.88 -7.32 0.43
C THR A 329 27.63 -6.01 -0.33
N MET A 330 27.03 -4.98 0.30
CA MET A 330 26.68 -3.72 -0.37
C MET A 330 27.90 -3.08 -1.04
N LEU A 331 29.04 -3.00 -0.33
CA LEU A 331 30.27 -2.42 -0.89
C LEU A 331 30.80 -3.22 -2.09
N GLU A 332 30.69 -4.54 -2.04
CA GLU A 332 31.28 -5.46 -3.03
C GLU A 332 30.43 -5.59 -4.29
N ASN A 333 29.10 -5.52 -4.14
CA ASN A 333 28.14 -5.76 -5.21
C ASN A 333 27.51 -4.48 -5.78
N SER A 334 27.88 -3.30 -5.29
CA SER A 334 27.34 -2.02 -5.77
C SER A 334 28.34 -1.23 -6.62
N TYR A 335 27.82 -0.27 -7.38
CA TYR A 335 28.55 0.49 -8.39
C TYR A 335 28.37 1.99 -8.22
N CYS A 336 29.27 2.77 -8.81
CA CYS A 336 29.13 4.21 -8.96
C CYS A 336 28.34 4.57 -10.23
N SER A 337 27.32 5.43 -10.10
CA SER A 337 26.36 5.77 -11.16
C SER A 337 27.03 6.27 -12.46
N ASP A 338 28.02 7.16 -12.35
CA ASP A 338 28.64 7.82 -13.52
C ASP A 338 29.29 6.87 -14.53
N LYS A 339 29.73 5.68 -14.09
CA LYS A 339 30.61 4.80 -14.90
C LYS A 339 30.38 3.31 -14.69
N LYS A 340 29.40 2.91 -13.87
CA LYS A 340 29.22 1.51 -13.42
C LYS A 340 30.52 0.88 -12.92
N ILE A 341 31.37 1.67 -12.25
CA ILE A 341 32.61 1.19 -11.66
C ILE A 341 32.28 0.64 -10.27
N PRO A 342 32.71 -0.58 -9.90
CA PRO A 342 32.47 -1.12 -8.56
C PRO A 342 32.96 -0.17 -7.48
N ILE A 343 32.17 0.04 -6.41
CA ILE A 343 32.53 0.97 -5.32
C ILE A 343 33.88 0.58 -4.69
N THR A 344 34.19 -0.72 -4.62
CA THR A 344 35.49 -1.25 -4.15
C THR A 344 36.71 -0.72 -4.93
N SER A 345 36.53 -0.18 -6.14
CA SER A 345 37.59 0.44 -6.94
C SER A 345 37.99 1.83 -6.42
N TYR A 346 37.17 2.43 -5.55
CA TYR A 346 37.44 3.71 -4.92
C TYR A 346 38.10 3.54 -3.55
N LYS A 347 38.76 4.60 -3.09
CA LYS A 347 39.26 4.78 -1.73
C LYS A 347 38.84 6.17 -1.24
N PRO A 348 38.44 6.31 0.03
CA PRO A 348 38.21 7.61 0.61
C PRO A 348 39.54 8.32 0.90
N VAL A 349 39.57 9.62 0.65
CA VAL A 349 40.67 10.52 1.05
C VAL A 349 40.19 11.33 2.23
N MET A 350 40.90 11.20 3.35
CA MET A 350 40.50 11.77 4.64
C MET A 350 41.30 13.04 4.96
N ASP A 351 40.67 13.99 5.63
CA ASP A 351 41.38 15.12 6.26
C ASP A 351 42.07 14.70 7.57
N SER A 352 42.69 15.66 8.27
CA SER A 352 43.34 15.42 9.57
C SER A 352 42.38 15.02 10.70
N ASN A 353 41.09 15.26 10.54
CA ASN A 353 40.04 14.94 11.51
C ASN A 353 39.30 13.65 11.16
N SER A 354 39.75 12.90 10.14
CA SER A 354 39.07 11.70 9.65
C SER A 354 37.68 11.99 9.06
N ASN A 355 37.48 13.16 8.47
CA ASN A 355 36.35 13.42 7.58
C ASN A 355 36.73 13.09 6.14
N CYS A 356 35.81 12.48 5.39
CA CYS A 356 36.02 12.26 3.97
C CYS A 356 36.02 13.61 3.23
N MET A 357 37.09 13.87 2.48
CA MET A 357 37.18 15.04 1.59
C MET A 357 36.76 14.70 0.16
N THR A 358 37.13 13.52 -0.34
CA THR A 358 36.75 13.03 -1.67
C THR A 358 36.88 11.51 -1.75
N LEU A 359 36.23 10.90 -2.75
CA LEU A 359 36.54 9.54 -3.20
C LEU A 359 37.47 9.58 -4.41
N GLU A 360 38.54 8.78 -4.38
CA GLU A 360 39.49 8.64 -5.49
C GLU A 360 39.52 7.21 -6.01
N LEU A 361 39.63 7.04 -7.33
CA LEU A 361 39.90 5.74 -7.94
C LEU A 361 41.28 5.23 -7.51
N LYS A 362 41.35 3.99 -6.99
CA LYS A 362 42.61 3.34 -6.59
C LYS A 362 43.60 3.21 -7.76
N TYR A 363 43.07 2.98 -8.95
CA TYR A 363 43.84 2.93 -10.19
C TYR A 363 43.14 3.78 -11.24
N GLN A 364 43.86 4.76 -11.79
CA GLN A 364 43.42 5.43 -13.01
C GLN A 364 43.40 4.39 -14.13
N PRO A 365 42.23 4.06 -14.72
CA PRO A 365 42.20 3.11 -15.82
C PRO A 365 43.09 3.65 -16.93
N LYS A 366 44.19 2.93 -17.24
CA LYS A 366 44.94 3.20 -18.46
C LYS A 366 43.92 3.10 -19.59
N LYS A 367 43.75 4.16 -20.41
CA LYS A 367 42.84 4.20 -21.56
C LYS A 367 42.97 2.90 -22.37
N GLN A 368 42.14 1.91 -22.09
CA GLN A 368 41.99 0.69 -22.86
C GLN A 368 40.63 0.79 -23.55
N SER A 369 40.63 0.59 -24.86
CA SER A 369 39.44 0.57 -25.71
C SER A 369 38.46 -0.49 -25.20
N LEU A 370 37.22 -0.07 -24.92
CA LEU A 370 36.16 -0.89 -24.35
C LEU A 370 35.76 -2.06 -25.27
N GLU A 371 35.86 -3.28 -24.75
CA GLU A 371 34.86 -4.35 -24.96
C GLU A 371 34.25 -4.61 -23.57
N ALA A 372 33.09 -4.04 -23.28
CA ALA A 372 32.45 -4.10 -21.96
C ALA A 372 31.00 -4.56 -22.11
N ASP A 373 30.77 -5.88 -22.21
CA ASP A 373 29.41 -6.45 -22.35
C ASP A 373 29.21 -7.80 -21.62
N LYS A 374 30.01 -8.14 -20.59
CA LYS A 374 29.98 -9.51 -20.02
C LYS A 374 29.81 -9.69 -18.50
N ILE A 375 29.46 -8.68 -17.71
CA ILE A 375 29.47 -8.81 -16.23
C ILE A 375 28.07 -8.84 -15.57
N THR A 376 26.95 -8.70 -16.29
CA THR A 376 25.63 -8.53 -15.64
C THR A 376 24.74 -9.79 -15.56
N ALA A 377 25.29 -11.01 -15.59
CA ALA A 377 24.46 -12.23 -15.71
C ALA A 377 24.06 -12.92 -14.39
N ASP A 378 24.75 -12.67 -13.27
CA ASP A 378 24.63 -13.53 -12.06
C ASP A 378 23.66 -13.03 -10.97
N CYS A 379 22.86 -11.98 -11.24
CA CYS A 379 22.09 -11.33 -10.16
C CYS A 379 20.58 -11.22 -10.38
N LYS A 380 20.05 -11.77 -11.47
CA LYS A 380 18.60 -11.76 -11.72
C LYS A 380 17.89 -12.89 -10.97
N GLY A 381 17.58 -12.66 -9.70
CA GLY A 381 16.59 -13.43 -8.96
C GLY A 381 15.25 -12.69 -8.94
N ASP A 382 14.33 -13.03 -9.84
CA ASP A 382 12.93 -12.57 -9.77
C ASP A 382 12.20 -13.30 -8.61
N GLU A 383 12.44 -12.87 -7.38
CA GLU A 383 11.90 -13.52 -6.17
C GLU A 383 10.71 -12.80 -5.52
N CYS A 384 10.29 -11.60 -5.97
CA CYS A 384 9.13 -10.91 -5.33
C CYS A 384 7.80 -11.69 -5.40
N LEU A 385 7.67 -12.73 -6.24
CA LEU A 385 6.41 -13.49 -6.39
C LEU A 385 6.57 -15.01 -6.40
N SER A 386 7.80 -15.55 -6.41
CA SER A 386 8.02 -16.98 -6.71
C SER A 386 8.39 -17.86 -5.49
N SER A 387 8.82 -17.28 -4.36
CA SER A 387 9.38 -18.08 -3.24
C SER A 387 8.47 -18.22 -1.99
N ALA A 388 7.38 -17.46 -1.85
CA ALA A 388 6.55 -17.51 -0.63
C ALA A 388 5.53 -18.68 -0.56
N ILE A 389 5.39 -19.53 -1.60
CA ILE A 389 4.35 -20.58 -1.62
C ILE A 389 4.84 -21.96 -1.14
N SER A 390 6.14 -22.25 -1.01
CA SER A 390 6.59 -23.66 -0.93
C SER A 390 7.30 -24.16 0.34
N SER A 391 7.59 -23.40 1.40
CA SER A 391 8.34 -24.03 2.52
C SER A 391 8.12 -23.59 3.98
N ALA A 392 7.41 -22.50 4.30
CA ALA A 392 7.24 -22.10 5.72
C ALA A 392 5.85 -22.44 6.33
N GLY A 393 4.84 -22.70 5.52
CA GLY A 393 3.43 -22.79 5.96
C GLY A 393 3.00 -24.07 6.71
N TRP A 394 3.84 -25.11 6.76
CA TRP A 394 3.46 -26.40 7.36
C TRP A 394 3.88 -26.57 8.83
N GLN A 395 5.00 -25.98 9.27
CA GLN A 395 5.50 -26.15 10.64
C GLN A 395 4.69 -25.31 11.65
N ILE A 396 4.25 -24.10 11.27
CA ILE A 396 3.50 -23.21 12.17
C ILE A 396 2.03 -23.63 12.31
N LYS A 397 1.39 -24.16 11.25
CA LYS A 397 0.01 -24.68 11.31
C LYS A 397 -0.12 -25.93 12.19
N LEU A 398 0.94 -26.74 12.33
CA LEU A 398 0.91 -27.91 13.21
C LEU A 398 1.01 -27.51 14.69
N ALA A 399 1.87 -26.54 15.02
CA ALA A 399 2.02 -26.04 16.39
C ALA A 399 0.75 -25.35 16.91
N PHE A 400 0.06 -24.58 16.07
CA PHE A 400 -1.18 -23.89 16.46
C PHE A 400 -2.36 -24.85 16.69
N ARG A 401 -2.45 -25.94 15.91
CA ARG A 401 -3.48 -26.99 16.11
C ARG A 401 -3.28 -27.75 17.42
N THR A 402 -2.03 -28.02 17.80
CA THR A 402 -1.73 -28.72 19.06
C THR A 402 -2.05 -27.86 20.29
N VAL A 403 -1.83 -26.54 20.21
CA VAL A 403 -2.18 -25.60 21.31
C VAL A 403 -3.71 -25.42 21.43
N LEU A 404 -4.44 -25.33 20.31
CA LEU A 404 -5.91 -25.26 20.35
C LEU A 404 -6.56 -26.55 20.88
N CYS A 405 -6.05 -27.73 20.51
CA CYS A 405 -6.51 -28.99 21.08
C CYS A 405 -6.24 -29.08 22.59
N SER A 406 -5.09 -28.58 23.05
CA SER A 406 -4.74 -28.57 24.48
C SER A 406 -5.67 -27.65 25.29
N LEU A 407 -5.99 -26.47 24.75
CA LEU A 407 -6.91 -25.52 25.40
C LEU A 407 -8.36 -26.03 25.42
N PHE A 408 -8.79 -26.76 24.39
CA PHE A 408 -10.12 -27.38 24.37
C PHE A 408 -10.26 -28.50 25.41
N ILE A 409 -9.21 -29.31 25.60
CA ILE A 409 -9.17 -30.37 26.62
C ILE A 409 -9.18 -29.78 28.03
N ILE A 410 -8.43 -28.69 28.29
CA ILE A 410 -8.43 -28.01 29.59
C ILE A 410 -9.83 -27.45 29.91
N LYS A 411 -10.51 -26.85 28.93
CA LYS A 411 -11.86 -26.30 29.12
C LYS A 411 -12.91 -27.39 29.38
N LEU A 412 -12.81 -28.54 28.70
CA LEU A 412 -13.66 -29.71 28.93
C LEU A 412 -13.44 -30.32 30.33
N LEU A 413 -12.19 -30.38 30.79
CA LEU A 413 -11.86 -30.89 32.14
C LEU A 413 -12.34 -29.93 33.24
N GLN A 414 -12.32 -28.61 33.01
CA GLN A 414 -12.87 -27.63 33.95
C GLN A 414 -14.40 -27.72 34.06
N SER A 415 -15.11 -28.03 32.97
CA SER A 415 -16.57 -28.24 33.00
C SER A 415 -17.00 -29.55 33.67
N TYR A 416 -16.11 -30.54 33.80
CA TYR A 416 -16.44 -31.82 34.43
C TYR A 416 -16.33 -31.80 35.97
N ASN A 417 -15.68 -30.78 36.54
CA ASN A 417 -15.40 -30.67 37.98
C ASN A 417 -16.43 -29.83 38.77
N ILE A 418 -17.59 -29.51 38.18
CA ILE A 418 -18.64 -28.67 38.80
C ILE A 418 -19.80 -29.51 39.39
N ASN A 419 -19.80 -30.84 39.22
CA ASN A 419 -20.85 -31.72 39.76
C ASN A 419 -20.32 -32.90 40.58
N SER A 420 -19.33 -32.68 41.45
CA SER A 420 -18.93 -33.64 42.50
C SER A 420 -18.92 -32.99 43.87
#